data_AF-A0A5C3LCY1-F1
#
_entry.id   AF-A0A5C3LCY1-F1
#
_cell.length_a   1.000
_cell.length_b   1.000
_cell.length_c   1.000
_cell.angle_alpha   90.00
_cell.angle_beta   90.00
_cell.angle_gamma   90.00
#
_symmetry.space_group_name_H-M   'P 1'
#
loop_
_entity.id
_entity.type
_entity.pdbx_description
1 polymer ?
#
loop_
_entity_poly.entity_id
_entity_poly.type
_entity_poly.pdbx_seq_one_letter_code
_entity_poly.pdbx_strand_id
1 'polypeptide(L)'
;MNSEQTPLLQPTAPRHIGLADPVTSTSYPSLADGLSRISTVPIGLLSVELLALPVEESANVPDSLKPDVRVAYSLALLLHLRAARLESQAGEQDVYSRWSHKVTCESEVESLDRHLQNIWNAFLANYQSEEDIDCVLWSSFPAANAKRVVDFLVKPDAPAVLSTHPVVEAALDRRWKQGKFYSKAQHPIPSFVRRVEAKLATPWALHFLTMASHFVYFILLAHYLLHPPDRVTTQLNLIHGGRHLALLIFLVASVVSRRSADRPLAVVTLLIFSFALPQIPQPGDGYFELLLFITGIYIFRFHLPKVPSLALITPSSRTLPLAIFMLRNMDNTVHSWVFYGPALFVSVILFSYSMDQDTYFPIPSIPSANTPLLAYPPAPSQTRYAFFTIATLTLLILIFNIFISTVIVSVSNSPPATTGGWDRFGPAIGREARVLAYSACAQFDDTYVFPPPFNVFYITLVAPFEYASRVFGLSERYDRVIRVYVWRVTVLPFLFPVYLISKLLL
;
A
#
# COMPACT_ATOMS: atom_id res chain seq x y z
N MET A 1 48.52 11.90 29.72
CA MET A 1 47.25 12.20 29.04
C MET A 1 47.02 11.11 28.01
N ASN A 2 46.35 10.02 28.43
CA ASN A 2 46.05 8.89 27.56
C ASN A 2 44.67 9.13 26.96
N SER A 3 44.62 9.28 25.64
CA SER A 3 43.37 9.38 24.88
C SER A 3 42.79 7.98 24.72
N GLU A 4 41.71 7.71 25.46
CA GLU A 4 40.84 6.56 25.22
C GLU A 4 40.22 6.71 23.82
N GLN A 5 40.79 6.00 22.85
CA GLN A 5 40.15 5.80 21.56
C GLN A 5 38.95 4.89 21.76
N THR A 6 37.76 5.43 21.54
CA THR A 6 36.51 4.69 21.53
C THR A 6 36.58 3.59 20.45
N PRO A 7 36.45 2.30 20.81
CA PRO A 7 36.61 1.18 19.88
C PRO A 7 35.46 1.03 18.85
N LEU A 8 34.55 2.01 18.76
CA LEU A 8 33.34 1.97 17.92
C LEU A 8 33.57 2.40 16.45
N LEU A 9 34.79 2.76 16.06
CA LEU A 9 35.09 3.26 14.71
C LEU A 9 36.14 2.44 13.95
N GLN A 10 36.35 1.17 14.31
CA GLN A 10 37.08 0.28 13.40
C GLN A 10 36.18 -0.04 12.19
N PRO A 11 36.58 0.31 10.96
CA PRO A 11 35.86 -0.10 9.76
C PRO A 11 35.96 -1.63 9.67
N THR A 12 34.89 -2.30 10.09
CA THR A 12 34.75 -3.74 9.97
C THR A 12 34.84 -4.09 8.49
N ALA A 13 35.66 -5.09 8.16
CA ALA A 13 35.79 -5.56 6.79
C ALA A 13 34.38 -5.87 6.23
N PRO A 14 34.05 -5.41 5.00
CA PRO A 14 32.69 -5.52 4.47
C PRO A 14 32.26 -6.99 4.41
N ARG A 15 31.30 -7.36 5.26
CA ARG A 15 30.76 -8.72 5.35
C ARG A 15 29.73 -8.92 4.24
N HIS A 16 29.69 -10.14 3.69
CA HIS A 16 28.77 -10.49 2.60
C HIS A 16 27.32 -10.66 3.09
N ILE A 17 26.41 -9.78 2.68
CA ILE A 17 25.00 -9.78 3.07
C ILE A 17 24.20 -10.90 2.36
N GLY A 18 23.19 -11.44 3.04
CA GLY A 18 22.38 -12.61 2.72
C GLY A 18 21.59 -12.61 1.39
N LEU A 19 20.82 -13.68 1.21
CA LEU A 19 20.16 -14.08 -0.05
C LEU A 19 19.07 -13.10 -0.48
N ALA A 20 19.44 -12.17 -1.34
CA ALA A 20 18.50 -11.32 -2.07
C ALA A 20 17.92 -12.00 -3.32
N ASP A 21 18.46 -13.17 -3.71
CA ASP A 21 18.18 -13.77 -5.01
C ASP A 21 17.50 -15.15 -4.89
N PRO A 22 16.23 -15.29 -5.31
CA PRO A 22 15.53 -16.58 -5.31
C PRO A 22 16.16 -17.62 -6.25
N VAL A 23 17.09 -17.24 -7.13
CA VAL A 23 17.65 -18.10 -8.17
C VAL A 23 18.89 -18.89 -7.73
N THR A 24 19.55 -18.50 -6.63
CA THR A 24 20.57 -19.33 -5.98
C THR A 24 19.99 -20.20 -4.85
N SER A 25 18.65 -20.22 -4.71
CA SER A 25 17.94 -20.90 -3.62
C SER A 25 17.93 -22.43 -3.70
N THR A 26 18.48 -23.04 -4.76
CA THR A 26 18.58 -24.51 -4.84
C THR A 26 19.44 -25.12 -3.72
N SER A 27 20.24 -24.31 -3.03
CA SER A 27 21.05 -24.77 -1.87
C SER A 27 20.41 -24.49 -0.51
N TYR A 28 19.24 -23.85 -0.44
CA TYR A 28 18.60 -23.50 0.83
C TYR A 28 17.31 -24.29 1.04
N PRO A 29 17.04 -24.74 2.27
CA PRO A 29 15.85 -25.54 2.58
C PRO A 29 14.58 -24.72 2.34
N SER A 30 13.58 -25.38 1.75
CA SER A 30 12.28 -24.77 1.55
C SER A 30 11.56 -24.60 2.88
N LEU A 31 10.83 -23.49 3.03
CA LEU A 31 9.91 -23.33 4.17
C LEU A 31 8.87 -24.46 4.18
N ALA A 32 8.48 -25.01 3.04
CA ALA A 32 7.54 -26.12 2.97
C ALA A 32 8.08 -27.38 3.66
N ASP A 33 9.37 -27.69 3.46
CA ASP A 33 10.03 -28.83 4.09
C ASP A 33 10.12 -28.63 5.60
N GLY A 34 10.51 -27.43 6.05
CA GLY A 34 10.52 -27.07 7.47
C GLY A 34 9.14 -27.17 8.11
N LEU A 35 8.10 -26.68 7.43
CA LEU A 35 6.72 -26.72 7.92
C LEU A 35 6.20 -28.15 8.05
N SER A 36 6.50 -29.01 7.08
CA SER A 36 6.09 -30.42 7.13
C SER A 36 6.62 -31.12 8.39
N ARG A 37 7.88 -30.84 8.77
CA ARG A 37 8.53 -31.39 9.97
C ARG A 37 7.96 -30.85 11.27
N ILE A 38 7.72 -29.54 11.32
CA ILE A 38 7.28 -28.87 12.55
C ILE A 38 5.79 -29.07 12.79
N SER A 39 4.99 -29.22 11.73
CA SER A 39 3.54 -29.39 11.84
C SER A 39 3.13 -30.61 12.67
N THR A 40 4.00 -31.62 12.78
CA THR A 40 3.77 -32.84 13.57
C THR A 40 4.25 -32.74 15.02
N VAL A 41 5.05 -31.72 15.37
CA VAL A 41 5.62 -31.57 16.71
C VAL A 41 4.69 -30.71 17.57
N PRO A 42 4.33 -31.14 18.80
CA PRO A 42 3.57 -30.31 19.73
C PRO A 42 4.29 -28.98 19.99
N ILE A 43 3.56 -27.87 19.95
CA ILE A 43 4.14 -26.52 20.04
C ILE A 43 4.96 -26.32 21.32
N GLY A 44 4.57 -26.95 22.43
CA GLY A 44 5.30 -26.89 23.69
C GLY A 44 6.67 -27.59 23.69
N LEU A 45 6.96 -28.40 22.67
CA LEU A 45 8.25 -29.12 22.51
C LEU A 45 9.14 -28.49 21.44
N LEU A 46 8.76 -27.34 20.87
CA LEU A 46 9.57 -26.66 19.87
C LEU A 46 10.83 -26.05 20.51
N SER A 47 11.97 -26.72 20.35
CA SER A 47 13.26 -26.17 20.71
C SER A 47 13.88 -25.37 19.55
N VAL A 48 14.76 -24.42 19.88
CA VAL A 48 15.54 -23.68 18.86
C VAL A 48 16.37 -24.63 17.98
N GLU A 49 16.79 -25.76 18.53
CA GLU A 49 17.53 -26.81 17.82
C GLU A 49 16.67 -27.54 16.78
N LEU A 50 15.39 -27.80 17.09
CA LEU A 50 14.42 -28.37 16.13
C LEU A 50 14.06 -27.38 15.00
N LEU A 51 14.14 -26.08 15.29
CA LEU A 51 13.91 -25.00 14.33
C LEU A 51 15.16 -24.65 13.52
N ALA A 52 16.33 -25.15 13.92
CA ALA A 52 17.55 -25.01 13.15
C ALA A 52 17.45 -25.90 11.90
N LEU A 53 18.07 -25.44 10.81
CA LEU A 53 18.15 -26.25 9.59
C LEU A 53 18.74 -27.62 9.93
N PRO A 54 18.28 -28.72 9.28
CA PRO A 54 18.98 -29.98 9.38
C PRO A 54 20.42 -29.76 8.88
N VAL A 55 21.36 -29.69 9.82
CA VAL A 55 22.79 -29.57 9.54
C VAL A 55 23.33 -30.90 9.02
N GLU A 56 22.60 -31.99 9.21
CA GLU A 56 23.06 -33.34 8.90
C GLU A 56 22.55 -33.80 7.51
N GLU A 57 23.50 -34.23 6.67
CA GLU A 57 23.39 -35.01 5.42
C GLU A 57 23.27 -34.34 4.04
N SER A 58 23.17 -33.02 3.92
CA SER A 58 23.41 -32.38 2.61
C SER A 58 24.90 -32.05 2.45
N ALA A 59 25.68 -32.97 1.88
CA ALA A 59 27.12 -32.81 1.56
C ALA A 59 27.48 -31.60 0.67
N ASN A 60 26.51 -30.75 0.31
CA ASN A 60 26.65 -29.52 -0.46
C ASN A 60 26.14 -28.26 0.26
N VAL A 61 25.68 -28.33 1.51
CA VAL A 61 25.37 -27.11 2.28
C VAL A 61 26.70 -26.59 2.82
N PRO A 62 27.16 -25.39 2.42
CA PRO A 62 28.41 -24.85 2.93
C PRO A 62 28.31 -24.74 4.46
N ASP A 63 29.24 -25.40 5.17
CA ASP A 63 29.33 -25.54 6.64
C ASP A 63 29.32 -24.23 7.45
N SER A 64 29.21 -23.08 6.80
CA SER A 64 29.15 -21.76 7.41
C SER A 64 27.85 -21.01 7.10
N LEU A 65 26.69 -21.68 7.14
CA LEU A 65 25.41 -20.98 7.06
C LEU A 65 25.34 -20.01 8.24
N LYS A 66 25.48 -18.72 7.93
CA LYS A 66 25.70 -17.66 8.91
C LYS A 66 24.58 -17.64 9.97
N PRO A 67 24.88 -17.30 11.23
CA PRO A 67 23.93 -17.38 12.34
C PRO A 67 22.68 -16.51 12.13
N ASP A 68 22.82 -15.35 11.49
CA ASP A 68 21.73 -14.45 11.08
C ASP A 68 20.73 -15.11 10.12
N VAL A 69 21.21 -15.84 9.11
CA VAL A 69 20.33 -16.54 8.15
C VAL A 69 19.54 -17.67 8.83
N ARG A 70 20.15 -18.36 9.81
CA ARG A 70 19.45 -19.38 10.62
C ARG A 70 18.31 -18.75 11.42
N VAL A 71 18.57 -17.62 12.08
CA VAL A 71 17.54 -16.87 12.82
C VAL A 71 16.43 -16.41 11.88
N ALA A 72 16.79 -15.86 10.71
CA ALA A 72 15.85 -15.42 9.68
C ALA A 72 14.90 -16.56 9.27
N TYR A 73 15.45 -17.75 9.03
CA TYR A 73 14.69 -18.93 8.67
C TYR A 73 13.76 -19.38 9.81
N SER A 74 14.28 -19.51 11.03
CA SER A 74 13.48 -19.92 12.19
C SER A 74 12.31 -18.95 12.45
N LEU A 75 12.55 -17.64 12.35
CA LEU A 75 11.48 -16.63 12.49
C LEU A 75 10.45 -16.74 11.38
N ALA A 76 10.88 -16.82 10.11
CA ALA A 76 9.96 -16.95 8.98
C ALA A 76 9.09 -18.22 9.09
N LEU A 77 9.66 -19.32 9.58
CA LEU A 77 9.00 -20.59 9.78
C LEU A 77 7.94 -20.54 10.89
N LEU A 78 8.29 -19.98 12.06
CA LEU A 78 7.36 -19.78 13.17
C LEU A 78 6.24 -18.80 12.80
N LEU A 79 6.55 -17.70 12.10
CA LEU A 79 5.55 -16.75 11.60
C LEU A 79 4.59 -17.39 10.60
N HIS A 80 5.10 -18.30 9.76
CA HIS A 80 4.25 -19.06 8.85
C HIS A 80 3.32 -20.00 9.60
N LEU A 81 3.84 -20.77 10.56
CA LEU A 81 3.03 -21.68 11.36
C LEU A 81 1.96 -20.91 12.13
N ARG A 82 2.32 -19.78 12.73
CA ARG A 82 1.38 -18.87 13.41
C ARG A 82 0.27 -18.40 12.47
N ALA A 83 0.62 -17.96 11.26
CA ALA A 83 -0.37 -17.54 10.26
C ALA A 83 -1.30 -18.71 9.87
N ALA A 84 -0.76 -19.92 9.68
CA ALA A 84 -1.55 -21.10 9.36
C ALA A 84 -2.54 -21.46 10.49
N ARG A 85 -2.15 -21.29 11.77
CA ARG A 85 -3.03 -21.49 12.92
C ARG A 85 -4.16 -20.47 12.98
N LEU A 86 -3.87 -19.19 12.73
CA LEU A 86 -4.88 -18.14 12.67
C LEU A 86 -5.85 -18.31 11.50
N GLU A 87 -5.37 -18.84 10.37
CA GLU A 87 -6.19 -19.13 9.18
C GLU A 87 -7.01 -20.42 9.33
N SER A 88 -6.64 -21.32 10.25
CA SER A 88 -7.41 -22.53 10.53
C SER A 88 -8.76 -22.18 11.19
N GLN A 89 -9.79 -22.00 10.38
CA GLN A 89 -11.16 -21.87 10.85
C GLN A 89 -11.70 -23.25 11.20
N ALA A 90 -12.32 -23.38 12.38
CA ALA A 90 -13.15 -24.53 12.69
C ALA A 90 -14.28 -24.57 11.64
N GLY A 91 -14.43 -25.70 10.93
CA GLY A 91 -15.55 -25.92 10.02
C GLY A 91 -16.91 -25.80 10.73
N GLU A 92 -18.01 -26.03 9.99
CA GLU A 92 -19.36 -26.11 10.56
C GLU A 92 -19.44 -27.21 11.64
N GLN A 93 -19.14 -26.84 12.87
CA GLN A 93 -19.18 -27.69 14.06
C GLN A 93 -19.91 -26.97 15.19
N ASP A 94 -20.32 -27.77 16.17
CA ASP A 94 -20.99 -27.36 17.39
C ASP A 94 -20.36 -26.11 18.05
N VAL A 95 -21.18 -25.29 18.72
CA VAL A 95 -20.76 -24.07 19.43
C VAL A 95 -19.62 -24.38 20.41
N TYR A 96 -19.69 -25.51 21.12
CA TYR A 96 -18.65 -25.92 22.06
C TYR A 96 -17.33 -26.25 21.35
N SER A 97 -17.36 -27.02 20.26
CA SER A 97 -16.16 -27.34 19.47
C SER A 97 -15.51 -26.10 18.88
N ARG A 98 -16.30 -25.12 18.42
CA ARG A 98 -15.78 -23.82 17.96
C ARG A 98 -15.11 -23.04 19.07
N TRP A 99 -15.72 -23.01 20.25
CA TRP A 99 -15.13 -22.35 21.42
C TRP A 99 -13.84 -23.05 21.87
N SER A 100 -13.84 -24.38 22.02
CA SER A 100 -12.65 -25.13 22.45
C SER A 100 -11.51 -25.00 21.45
N HIS A 101 -11.81 -25.09 20.13
CA HIS A 101 -10.83 -24.87 19.08
C HIS A 101 -10.24 -23.45 19.13
N LYS A 102 -11.09 -22.44 19.36
CA LYS A 102 -10.64 -21.05 19.51
C LYS A 102 -9.69 -20.89 20.71
N VAL A 103 -10.04 -21.43 21.87
CA VAL A 103 -9.20 -21.37 23.08
C VAL A 103 -7.86 -22.09 22.86
N THR A 104 -7.88 -23.28 22.23
CA THR A 104 -6.66 -24.01 21.90
C THR A 104 -5.79 -23.22 20.92
N CYS A 105 -6.37 -22.68 19.85
CA CYS A 105 -5.66 -21.87 18.86
C CYS A 105 -5.06 -20.60 19.49
N GLU A 106 -5.79 -19.91 20.36
CA GLU A 106 -5.28 -18.74 21.10
C GLU A 106 -4.08 -19.11 21.98
N SER A 107 -4.16 -20.23 22.71
CA SER A 107 -3.05 -20.71 23.55
C SER A 107 -1.83 -21.14 22.71
N GLU A 108 -2.05 -21.80 21.58
CA GLU A 108 -1.01 -22.18 20.63
C GLU A 108 -0.31 -20.94 20.04
N VAL A 109 -1.07 -19.94 19.61
CA VAL A 109 -0.55 -18.67 19.09
C VAL A 109 0.24 -17.92 20.16
N GLU A 110 -0.24 -17.86 21.40
CA GLU A 110 0.49 -17.25 22.51
C GLU A 110 1.81 -17.98 22.81
N SER A 111 1.82 -19.31 22.71
CA SER A 111 3.06 -20.09 22.83
C SER A 111 4.04 -19.78 21.71
N LEU A 112 3.57 -19.68 20.46
CA LEU A 112 4.42 -19.30 19.32
C LEU A 112 4.98 -17.88 19.47
N ASP A 113 4.18 -16.93 19.97
CA ASP A 113 4.61 -15.55 20.21
C ASP A 113 5.72 -15.50 21.28
N ARG A 114 5.66 -16.35 22.32
CA ARG A 114 6.75 -16.51 23.29
C ARG A 114 8.03 -17.08 22.66
N HIS A 115 7.91 -18.08 21.77
CA HIS A 115 9.08 -18.62 21.06
C HIS A 115 9.72 -17.59 20.12
N LEU A 116 8.89 -16.84 19.38
CA LEU A 116 9.35 -15.72 18.55
C LEU A 116 10.10 -14.68 19.38
N GLN A 117 9.57 -14.31 20.55
CA GLN A 117 10.22 -13.39 21.47
C GLN A 117 11.57 -13.92 21.97
N ASN A 118 11.64 -15.19 22.36
CA ASN A 118 12.85 -15.81 22.85
C ASN A 118 13.96 -15.84 21.79
N ILE A 119 13.63 -16.24 20.56
CA ILE A 119 14.58 -16.27 19.44
C ILE A 119 15.05 -14.87 19.09
N TRP A 120 14.13 -13.90 19.02
CA TRP A 120 14.47 -12.52 18.73
C TRP A 120 15.38 -11.90 19.81
N ASN A 121 15.07 -12.13 21.08
CA ASN A 121 15.90 -11.65 22.20
C ASN A 121 17.28 -12.32 22.21
N ALA A 122 17.36 -13.63 21.94
CA ALA A 122 18.64 -14.34 21.84
C ALA A 122 19.49 -13.83 20.66
N PHE A 123 18.86 -13.48 19.54
CA PHE A 123 19.53 -12.82 18.41
C PHE A 123 20.05 -11.44 18.80
N LEU A 124 19.22 -10.61 19.44
CA LEU A 124 19.63 -9.27 19.89
C LEU A 124 20.74 -9.30 20.93
N ALA A 125 20.80 -10.34 21.79
CA ALA A 125 21.89 -10.51 22.74
C ALA A 125 23.24 -10.80 22.07
N ASN A 126 23.23 -11.42 20.88
CA ASN A 126 24.42 -11.78 20.11
C ASN A 126 24.66 -10.86 18.90
N TYR A 127 23.86 -9.80 18.77
CA TYR A 127 23.87 -8.90 17.64
C TYR A 127 25.19 -8.14 17.52
N GLN A 128 25.79 -8.12 16.33
CA GLN A 128 27.07 -7.47 16.08
C GLN A 128 26.97 -6.28 15.13
N SER A 129 26.05 -6.33 14.15
CA SER A 129 26.00 -5.31 13.11
C SER A 129 24.63 -5.12 12.50
N GLU A 130 24.39 -3.89 12.07
CA GLU A 130 23.17 -3.44 11.37
C GLU A 130 22.84 -4.26 10.12
N GLU A 131 23.85 -4.89 9.50
CA GLU A 131 23.70 -5.79 8.36
C GLU A 131 23.03 -7.12 8.77
N ASP A 132 23.27 -7.60 9.99
CA ASP A 132 22.72 -8.84 10.50
C ASP A 132 21.19 -8.71 10.68
N ILE A 133 20.69 -7.56 11.16
CA ILE A 133 19.24 -7.30 11.26
C ILE A 133 18.60 -7.29 9.87
N ASP A 134 19.23 -6.60 8.92
CA ASP A 134 18.72 -6.55 7.54
C ASP A 134 18.71 -7.96 6.92
N CYS A 135 19.72 -8.78 7.22
CA CYS A 135 19.74 -10.18 6.82
C CYS A 135 18.57 -10.96 7.43
N VAL A 136 18.30 -10.79 8.73
CA VAL A 136 17.19 -11.47 9.41
C VAL A 136 15.83 -11.07 8.83
N LEU A 137 15.60 -9.77 8.61
CA LEU A 137 14.30 -9.26 8.17
C LEU A 137 14.02 -9.49 6.68
N TRP A 138 15.05 -9.39 5.83
CA TRP A 138 14.89 -9.33 4.38
C TRP A 138 15.36 -10.56 3.62
N SER A 139 15.96 -11.56 4.28
CA SER A 139 16.30 -12.82 3.63
C SER A 139 15.05 -13.50 3.10
N SER A 140 15.09 -13.89 1.83
CA SER A 140 14.00 -14.58 1.16
C SER A 140 14.23 -16.09 1.17
N PHE A 141 13.18 -16.86 1.48
CA PHE A 141 13.23 -18.31 1.50
C PHE A 141 12.27 -18.91 0.46
N PRO A 142 12.68 -19.98 -0.24
CA PRO A 142 11.84 -20.59 -1.26
C PRO A 142 10.61 -21.24 -0.62
N ALA A 143 9.43 -20.79 -1.06
CA ALA A 143 8.11 -21.35 -0.78
C ALA A 143 7.24 -21.08 -2.01
N ALA A 144 5.98 -21.56 -2.02
CA ALA A 144 5.03 -21.30 -3.12
C ALA A 144 4.96 -19.81 -3.54
N ASN A 145 5.21 -18.90 -2.59
CA ASN A 145 5.63 -17.53 -2.85
C ASN A 145 6.84 -17.27 -1.94
N ALA A 146 7.99 -16.83 -2.47
CA ALA A 146 9.14 -16.51 -1.63
C ALA A 146 8.72 -15.56 -0.50
N LYS A 147 8.91 -15.97 0.76
CA LYS A 147 8.49 -15.18 1.94
C LYS A 147 9.72 -14.72 2.72
N ARG A 148 9.70 -13.46 3.14
CA ARG A 148 10.62 -12.84 4.09
C ARG A 148 9.92 -12.68 5.44
N VAL A 149 10.68 -12.49 6.51
CA VAL A 149 10.13 -12.21 7.85
C VAL A 149 9.17 -11.01 7.81
N VAL A 150 9.53 -9.95 7.10
CA VAL A 150 8.68 -8.76 7.02
C VAL A 150 7.41 -8.96 6.22
N ASP A 151 7.36 -9.91 5.27
CA ASP A 151 6.11 -10.18 4.55
C ASP A 151 5.00 -10.70 5.49
N PHE A 152 5.37 -11.26 6.66
CA PHE A 152 4.43 -11.60 7.73
C PHE A 152 4.07 -10.40 8.63
N LEU A 153 4.95 -9.40 8.75
CA LEU A 153 4.69 -8.18 9.51
C LEU A 153 3.70 -7.24 8.80
N VAL A 154 3.48 -7.44 7.50
CA VAL A 154 2.46 -6.73 6.70
C VAL A 154 1.04 -7.20 7.03
N LYS A 155 0.87 -8.30 7.75
CA LYS A 155 -0.47 -8.80 8.10
C LYS A 155 -1.05 -8.07 9.33
N PRO A 156 -2.37 -7.83 9.39
CA PRO A 156 -3.01 -7.11 10.51
C PRO A 156 -2.90 -7.84 11.86
N ASP A 157 -2.66 -9.15 11.81
CA ASP A 157 -2.47 -10.07 12.93
C ASP A 157 -1.00 -10.28 13.30
N ALA A 158 -0.06 -9.53 12.71
CA ALA A 158 1.37 -9.65 13.00
C ALA A 158 1.66 -9.61 14.52
N PRO A 159 2.63 -10.42 15.01
CA PRO A 159 2.94 -10.48 16.43
C PRO A 159 3.42 -9.13 16.93
N ALA A 160 2.84 -8.66 18.03
CA ALA A 160 3.17 -7.36 18.63
C ALA A 160 4.66 -7.28 18.99
N VAL A 161 5.23 -8.39 19.49
CA VAL A 161 6.64 -8.50 19.89
C VAL A 161 7.61 -8.01 18.81
N LEU A 162 7.36 -8.36 17.54
CA LEU A 162 8.21 -7.93 16.43
C LEU A 162 7.72 -6.63 15.81
N SER A 163 6.40 -6.48 15.64
CA SER A 163 5.82 -5.35 14.93
C SER A 163 5.89 -4.03 15.70
N THR A 164 6.08 -4.03 17.02
CA THR A 164 6.28 -2.81 17.81
C THR A 164 7.71 -2.70 18.36
N HIS A 165 8.62 -3.55 17.89
CA HIS A 165 9.99 -3.56 18.41
C HIS A 165 10.79 -2.36 17.87
N PRO A 166 11.42 -1.53 18.72
CA PRO A 166 12.14 -0.32 18.26
C PRO A 166 13.24 -0.61 17.24
N VAL A 167 13.94 -1.75 17.37
CA VAL A 167 14.97 -2.17 16.40
C VAL A 167 14.38 -2.51 15.03
N VAL A 168 13.20 -3.12 14.99
CA VAL A 168 12.51 -3.44 13.72
C VAL A 168 12.01 -2.16 13.06
N GLU A 169 11.45 -1.24 13.84
CA GLU A 169 11.05 0.09 13.36
C GLU A 169 12.24 0.88 12.79
N ALA A 170 13.37 0.90 13.50
CA ALA A 170 14.58 1.57 13.05
C ALA A 170 15.16 0.93 11.78
N ALA A 171 15.20 -0.40 11.71
CA ALA A 171 15.64 -1.14 10.53
C ALA A 171 14.74 -0.84 9.32
N LEU A 172 13.43 -0.75 9.52
CA LEU A 172 12.48 -0.37 8.49
C LEU A 172 12.67 1.08 8.02
N ASP A 173 12.75 2.04 8.93
CA ASP A 173 12.92 3.46 8.57
C ASP A 173 14.23 3.67 7.79
N ARG A 174 15.29 2.99 8.23
CA ARG A 174 16.56 2.94 7.50
C ARG A 174 16.38 2.34 6.12
N ARG A 175 15.78 1.16 6.00
CA ARG A 175 15.55 0.48 4.70
C ARG A 175 14.72 1.33 3.76
N TRP A 176 13.70 2.01 4.28
CA TRP A 176 12.83 2.92 3.54
C TRP A 176 13.61 4.08 2.93
N LYS A 177 14.44 4.75 3.73
CA LYS A 177 15.19 5.95 3.32
C LYS A 177 16.47 5.66 2.55
N GLN A 178 17.22 4.63 2.95
CA GLN A 178 18.57 4.34 2.48
C GLN A 178 18.62 3.19 1.47
N GLY A 179 17.55 2.41 1.34
CA GLY A 179 17.47 1.29 0.40
C GLY A 179 18.31 0.09 0.81
N LYS A 180 18.62 -0.77 -0.17
CA LYS A 180 19.29 -2.06 0.08
C LYS A 180 20.79 -1.90 0.30
N PHE A 181 21.32 -2.61 1.29
CA PHE A 181 22.75 -2.90 1.35
C PHE A 181 23.09 -4.04 0.39
N TYR A 182 23.88 -3.71 -0.63
CA TYR A 182 24.27 -4.63 -1.67
C TYR A 182 25.52 -5.44 -1.26
N SER A 183 25.37 -6.75 -1.01
CA SER A 183 26.51 -7.66 -0.82
C SER A 183 27.36 -7.78 -2.08
N LYS A 184 28.68 -7.53 -2.03
CA LYS A 184 29.59 -7.51 -3.19
C LYS A 184 29.53 -8.73 -4.15
N ALA A 185 28.86 -9.83 -3.83
CA ALA A 185 29.17 -11.15 -4.37
C ALA A 185 28.56 -11.62 -5.71
N GLN A 186 27.42 -11.11 -6.23
CA GLN A 186 26.65 -11.99 -7.15
C GLN A 186 26.30 -11.48 -8.56
N HIS A 187 26.69 -10.27 -8.96
CA HIS A 187 26.36 -9.79 -10.30
C HIS A 187 27.56 -9.24 -11.07
N PRO A 188 27.68 -9.54 -12.39
CA PRO A 188 28.68 -8.95 -13.29
C PRO A 188 28.30 -7.51 -13.68
N ILE A 189 27.70 -6.74 -12.77
CA ILE A 189 27.35 -5.35 -13.00
C ILE A 189 28.56 -4.50 -12.59
N PRO A 190 28.94 -3.48 -13.38
CA PRO A 190 29.96 -2.53 -12.98
C PRO A 190 29.66 -1.97 -11.59
N SER A 191 30.66 -1.96 -10.71
CA SER A 191 30.52 -1.55 -9.30
C SER A 191 29.93 -0.13 -9.16
N PHE A 192 30.18 0.75 -10.14
CA PHE A 192 29.62 2.09 -10.20
C PHE A 192 28.09 2.10 -10.37
N VAL A 193 27.56 1.40 -11.39
CA VAL A 193 26.11 1.33 -11.66
C VAL A 193 25.38 0.83 -10.42
N ARG A 194 25.94 -0.20 -9.78
CA ARG A 194 25.38 -0.76 -8.55
C ARG A 194 25.32 0.24 -7.40
N ARG A 195 26.36 1.07 -7.21
CA ARG A 195 26.37 2.12 -6.19
C ARG A 195 25.34 3.20 -6.49
N VAL A 196 25.16 3.56 -7.76
CA VAL A 196 24.15 4.53 -8.19
C VAL A 196 22.74 3.98 -7.94
N GLU A 197 22.46 2.74 -8.36
CA GLU A 197 21.19 2.07 -8.08
C GLU A 197 20.90 1.98 -6.58
N ALA A 198 21.89 1.62 -5.77
CA ALA A 198 21.72 1.56 -4.31
C ALA A 198 21.29 2.87 -3.68
N LYS A 199 21.82 3.99 -4.18
CA LYS A 199 21.50 5.31 -3.64
C LYS A 199 20.21 5.90 -4.20
N LEU A 200 19.88 5.61 -5.46
CA LEU A 200 18.73 6.20 -6.15
C LEU A 200 17.46 5.35 -6.02
N ALA A 201 17.59 4.02 -6.03
CA ALA A 201 16.46 3.08 -6.01
C ALA A 201 16.04 2.71 -4.59
N THR A 202 15.91 3.71 -3.71
CA THR A 202 15.39 3.49 -2.37
C THR A 202 13.86 3.29 -2.43
N PRO A 203 13.27 2.52 -1.50
CA PRO A 203 11.82 2.37 -1.43
C PRO A 203 11.08 3.71 -1.36
N TRP A 204 11.61 4.67 -0.60
CA TRP A 204 11.09 6.04 -0.55
C TRP A 204 11.11 6.72 -1.92
N ALA A 205 12.21 6.62 -2.68
CA ALA A 205 12.31 7.27 -3.99
C ALA A 205 11.35 6.65 -5.02
N LEU A 206 11.22 5.32 -5.01
CA LEU A 206 10.27 4.60 -5.85
C LEU A 206 8.81 4.93 -5.49
N HIS A 207 8.50 5.03 -4.20
CA HIS A 207 7.19 5.47 -3.72
C HIS A 207 6.89 6.91 -4.16
N PHE A 208 7.85 7.82 -3.99
CA PHE A 208 7.71 9.21 -4.43
C PHE A 208 7.49 9.29 -5.94
N LEU A 209 8.25 8.55 -6.75
CA LEU A 209 8.06 8.51 -8.20
C LEU A 209 6.68 7.98 -8.58
N THR A 210 6.17 6.97 -7.86
CA THR A 210 4.81 6.44 -8.04
C THR A 210 3.76 7.51 -7.71
N MET A 211 3.92 8.22 -6.58
CA MET A 211 3.05 9.33 -6.20
C MET A 211 3.08 10.45 -7.25
N ALA A 212 4.26 10.85 -7.70
CA ALA A 212 4.44 11.86 -8.73
C ALA A 212 3.73 11.47 -10.03
N SER A 213 3.81 10.19 -10.44
CA SER A 213 3.03 9.69 -11.56
C SER A 213 1.53 9.82 -11.35
N HIS A 214 1.01 9.53 -10.16
CA HIS A 214 -0.42 9.66 -9.87
C HIS A 214 -0.85 11.14 -9.91
N PHE A 215 0.00 12.06 -9.44
CA PHE A 215 -0.23 13.51 -9.57
C PHE A 215 -0.20 13.97 -11.02
N VAL A 216 0.75 13.51 -11.84
CA VAL A 216 0.80 13.85 -13.27
C VAL A 216 -0.47 13.38 -13.97
N TYR A 217 -0.91 12.15 -13.72
CA TYR A 217 -2.18 11.65 -14.23
C TYR A 217 -3.37 12.52 -13.79
N PHE A 218 -3.44 12.87 -12.50
CA PHE A 218 -4.49 13.72 -11.97
C PHE A 218 -4.48 15.13 -12.59
N ILE A 219 -3.31 15.74 -12.78
CA ILE A 219 -3.14 17.04 -13.45
C ILE A 219 -3.62 16.95 -14.90
N LEU A 220 -3.26 15.89 -15.63
CA LEU A 220 -3.73 15.66 -16.99
C LEU A 220 -5.26 15.54 -17.04
N LEU A 221 -5.86 14.83 -16.07
CA LEU A 221 -7.31 14.64 -15.98
C LEU A 221 -8.02 15.95 -15.64
N ALA A 222 -7.51 16.70 -14.66
CA ALA A 222 -8.03 18.01 -14.30
C ALA A 222 -7.91 18.99 -15.47
N HIS A 223 -6.77 19.00 -16.16
CA HIS A 223 -6.57 19.83 -17.36
C HIS A 223 -7.51 19.43 -18.51
N TYR A 224 -7.82 18.14 -18.66
CA TYR A 224 -8.83 17.67 -19.61
C TYR A 224 -10.23 18.18 -19.26
N LEU A 225 -10.61 18.15 -17.97
CA LEU A 225 -11.92 18.58 -17.51
C LEU A 225 -12.10 20.11 -17.52
N LEU A 226 -11.05 20.87 -17.22
CA LEU A 226 -11.09 22.33 -17.26
C LEU A 226 -11.07 22.88 -18.69
N HIS A 227 -10.44 22.16 -19.62
CA HIS A 227 -10.32 22.56 -21.02
C HIS A 227 -10.77 21.41 -21.95
N PRO A 228 -12.07 21.06 -21.96
CA PRO A 228 -12.60 20.01 -22.81
C PRO A 228 -12.38 20.35 -24.30
N PRO A 229 -12.24 19.34 -25.18
CA PRO A 229 -12.07 19.59 -26.62
C PRO A 229 -13.32 20.28 -27.21
N ASP A 230 -13.11 21.26 -28.09
CA ASP A 230 -14.19 22.02 -28.74
C ASP A 230 -15.09 21.11 -29.61
N ARG A 231 -16.41 21.30 -29.49
CA ARG A 231 -17.44 20.53 -30.21
C ARG A 231 -17.36 20.64 -31.75
N VAL A 232 -16.65 21.64 -32.27
CA VAL A 232 -16.83 22.15 -33.64
C VAL A 232 -15.80 21.61 -34.65
N THR A 233 -14.84 20.78 -34.24
CA THR A 233 -13.90 20.17 -35.21
C THR A 233 -14.47 18.90 -35.84
N THR A 234 -15.64 19.04 -36.45
CA THR A 234 -16.14 18.09 -37.44
C THR A 234 -15.15 18.01 -38.59
N GLN A 235 -14.66 16.79 -38.81
CA GLN A 235 -14.05 16.27 -40.03
C GLN A 235 -12.52 16.42 -40.16
N LEU A 236 -11.86 15.25 -40.03
CA LEU A 236 -10.56 14.88 -40.60
C LEU A 236 -9.24 15.26 -39.94
N ASN A 237 -9.18 16.07 -38.88
CA ASN A 237 -7.95 16.16 -38.08
C ASN A 237 -7.86 15.01 -37.07
N LEU A 238 -7.47 13.85 -37.60
CA LEU A 238 -7.22 12.55 -36.96
C LEU A 238 -6.28 12.56 -35.74
N ILE A 239 -5.80 13.72 -35.31
CA ILE A 239 -4.87 13.82 -34.20
C ILE A 239 -5.71 13.92 -32.93
N HIS A 240 -6.08 12.76 -32.39
CA HIS A 240 -6.39 12.64 -30.97
C HIS A 240 -5.29 13.39 -30.22
N GLY A 241 -5.61 14.55 -29.64
CA GLY A 241 -4.60 15.45 -29.07
C GLY A 241 -3.70 14.69 -28.10
N GLY A 242 -2.40 15.00 -28.07
CA GLY A 242 -1.42 14.26 -27.27
C GLY A 242 -1.80 14.11 -25.79
N ARG A 243 -2.59 15.04 -25.25
CA ARG A 243 -3.22 14.96 -23.92
C ARG A 243 -4.11 13.73 -23.74
N HIS A 244 -4.99 13.44 -24.69
CA HIS A 244 -5.91 12.29 -24.61
C HIS A 244 -5.13 10.98 -24.70
N LEU A 245 -4.15 10.90 -25.61
CA LEU A 245 -3.26 9.75 -25.71
C LEU A 245 -2.47 9.53 -24.41
N ALA A 246 -1.91 10.60 -23.83
CA ALA A 246 -1.23 10.53 -22.54
C ALA A 246 -2.16 10.00 -21.45
N LEU A 247 -3.38 10.54 -21.33
CA LEU A 247 -4.38 10.05 -20.37
C LEU A 247 -4.67 8.57 -20.55
N LEU A 248 -4.91 8.11 -21.77
CA LEU A 248 -5.15 6.69 -22.06
C LEU A 248 -3.94 5.83 -21.69
N ILE A 249 -2.71 6.27 -21.97
CA ILE A 249 -1.49 5.55 -21.57
C ILE A 249 -1.43 5.43 -20.04
N PHE A 250 -1.65 6.52 -19.29
CA PHE A 250 -1.66 6.49 -17.83
C PHE A 250 -2.80 5.64 -17.26
N LEU A 251 -3.98 5.64 -17.89
CA LEU A 251 -5.11 4.81 -17.51
C LEU A 251 -4.79 3.32 -17.69
N VAL A 252 -4.35 2.93 -18.88
CA VAL A 252 -3.96 1.54 -19.19
C VAL A 252 -2.83 1.10 -18.26
N ALA A 253 -1.81 1.93 -18.08
CA ALA A 253 -0.75 1.71 -17.10
C ALA A 253 -1.31 1.45 -15.69
N SER A 254 -2.21 2.30 -15.21
CA SER A 254 -2.79 2.17 -13.87
C SER A 254 -3.67 0.93 -13.72
N VAL A 255 -4.41 0.55 -14.77
CA VAL A 255 -5.29 -0.63 -14.80
C VAL A 255 -4.49 -1.94 -14.78
N VAL A 256 -3.37 -2.00 -15.52
CA VAL A 256 -2.54 -3.21 -15.60
C VAL A 256 -1.58 -3.32 -14.41
N SER A 257 -1.32 -2.24 -13.68
CA SER A 257 -0.51 -2.28 -12.46
C SER A 257 -1.15 -3.20 -11.41
N ARG A 258 -0.52 -4.36 -11.16
CA ARG A 258 -0.94 -5.34 -10.15
C ARG A 258 -1.03 -4.72 -8.74
N ARG A 259 -0.28 -3.65 -8.50
CA ARG A 259 -0.07 -3.04 -7.18
C ARG A 259 -0.72 -1.66 -7.03
N SER A 260 -1.52 -1.21 -8.01
CA SER A 260 -2.20 0.09 -7.91
C SER A 260 -3.48 -0.04 -7.08
N ALA A 261 -3.52 0.64 -5.93
CA ALA A 261 -4.73 0.80 -5.14
C ALA A 261 -5.81 1.64 -5.88
N ASP A 262 -5.44 2.32 -6.97
CA ASP A 262 -6.33 3.19 -7.76
C ASP A 262 -6.88 2.47 -8.99
N ARG A 263 -6.58 1.16 -9.14
CA ARG A 263 -7.08 0.30 -10.21
C ARG A 263 -8.61 0.40 -10.42
N PRO A 264 -9.50 0.35 -9.41
CA PRO A 264 -10.94 0.43 -9.67
C PRO A 264 -11.34 1.76 -10.31
N LEU A 265 -10.82 2.89 -9.81
CA LEU A 265 -11.10 4.21 -10.37
C LEU A 265 -10.54 4.36 -11.80
N ALA A 266 -9.34 3.80 -12.05
CA ALA A 266 -8.74 3.79 -13.37
C ALA A 266 -9.56 2.93 -14.37
N VAL A 267 -10.09 1.79 -13.92
CA VAL A 267 -10.98 0.94 -14.75
C VAL A 267 -12.27 1.68 -15.09
N VAL A 268 -12.93 2.32 -14.11
CA VAL A 268 -14.16 3.07 -14.38
C VAL A 268 -13.89 4.25 -15.33
N THR A 269 -12.81 5.00 -15.10
CA THR A 269 -12.41 6.08 -16.01
C THR A 269 -12.15 5.57 -17.42
N LEU A 270 -11.43 4.44 -17.57
CA LEU A 270 -11.17 3.81 -18.86
C LEU A 270 -12.46 3.34 -19.55
N LEU A 271 -13.41 2.78 -18.80
CA LEU A 271 -14.72 2.40 -19.31
C LEU A 271 -15.51 3.60 -19.80
N ILE A 272 -15.47 4.74 -19.08
CA ILE A 272 -16.13 5.98 -19.52
C ILE A 272 -15.56 6.45 -20.87
N PHE A 273 -14.24 6.50 -21.02
CA PHE A 273 -13.62 6.83 -22.31
C PHE A 273 -13.96 5.80 -23.39
N SER A 274 -14.05 4.52 -23.05
CA SER A 274 -14.36 3.44 -24.01
C SER A 274 -15.80 3.49 -24.49
N PHE A 275 -16.76 3.76 -23.59
CA PHE A 275 -18.18 3.86 -23.91
C PHE A 275 -18.56 5.15 -24.63
N ALA A 276 -17.75 6.21 -24.48
CA ALA A 276 -17.95 7.43 -25.24
C ALA A 276 -17.58 7.28 -26.73
N LEU A 277 -16.77 6.28 -27.12
CA LEU A 277 -16.34 6.09 -28.50
C LEU A 277 -17.53 5.92 -29.47
N PRO A 278 -17.50 6.58 -30.65
CA PRO A 278 -16.38 7.30 -31.25
C PRO A 278 -16.21 8.76 -30.75
N GLN A 279 -17.13 9.23 -29.92
CA GLN A 279 -17.06 10.56 -29.33
C GLN A 279 -16.12 10.57 -28.12
N ILE A 280 -15.71 11.78 -27.72
CA ILE A 280 -14.88 12.00 -26.54
C ILE A 280 -15.82 12.63 -25.48
N PRO A 281 -15.75 12.26 -24.20
CA PRO A 281 -16.63 12.82 -23.17
C PRO A 281 -16.58 14.36 -23.14
N GLN A 282 -17.70 15.03 -23.39
CA GLN A 282 -17.80 16.49 -23.45
C GLN A 282 -18.77 17.04 -22.40
N PRO A 283 -18.63 18.33 -22.00
CA PRO A 283 -19.57 18.98 -21.10
C PRO A 283 -21.00 18.84 -21.62
N GLY A 284 -21.95 18.53 -20.74
CA GLY A 284 -23.34 18.24 -21.11
C GLY A 284 -23.62 16.76 -21.42
N ASP A 285 -22.59 15.92 -21.57
CA ASP A 285 -22.75 14.47 -21.64
C ASP A 285 -22.67 13.87 -20.24
N GLY A 286 -23.48 12.85 -19.95
CA GLY A 286 -23.43 12.14 -18.66
C GLY A 286 -22.04 11.53 -18.35
N TYR A 287 -21.28 11.16 -19.39
CA TYR A 287 -19.90 10.67 -19.26
C TYR A 287 -18.96 11.71 -18.66
N PHE A 288 -19.11 12.98 -19.03
CA PHE A 288 -18.27 14.07 -18.52
C PHE A 288 -18.59 14.37 -17.05
N GLU A 289 -19.87 14.34 -16.68
CA GLU A 289 -20.31 14.46 -15.27
C GLU A 289 -19.76 13.32 -14.41
N LEU A 290 -19.76 12.08 -14.94
CA LEU A 290 -19.13 10.95 -14.26
C LEU A 290 -17.61 11.13 -14.09
N LEU A 291 -16.91 11.71 -15.07
CA LEU A 291 -15.49 12.04 -14.93
C LEU A 291 -15.24 13.11 -13.87
N LEU A 292 -16.09 14.14 -13.77
CA LEU A 292 -16.01 15.15 -12.71
C LEU A 292 -16.18 14.49 -11.34
N PHE A 293 -17.18 13.63 -11.19
CA PHE A 293 -17.41 12.88 -9.96
C PHE A 293 -16.21 12.00 -9.58
N ILE A 294 -15.67 11.23 -10.52
CA ILE A 294 -14.48 10.39 -10.29
C ILE A 294 -13.25 11.23 -9.94
N THR A 295 -13.09 12.40 -10.57
CA THR A 295 -12.01 13.34 -10.24
C THR A 295 -12.13 13.83 -8.80
N GLY A 296 -13.36 14.11 -8.33
CA GLY A 296 -13.64 14.37 -6.92
C GLY A 296 -13.17 13.22 -6.02
N ILE A 297 -13.47 11.97 -6.37
CA ILE A 297 -13.00 10.79 -5.61
C ILE A 297 -11.46 10.68 -5.62
N TYR A 298 -10.80 10.97 -6.75
CA TYR A 298 -9.33 10.98 -6.83
C TYR A 298 -8.71 12.00 -5.86
N ILE A 299 -9.32 13.18 -5.68
CA ILE A 299 -8.84 14.17 -4.70
C ILE A 299 -8.85 13.57 -3.29
N PHE A 300 -9.97 13.00 -2.85
CA PHE A 300 -10.05 12.35 -1.54
C PHE A 300 -9.06 11.19 -1.40
N ARG A 301 -8.84 10.44 -2.48
CA ARG A 301 -7.96 9.27 -2.49
C ARG A 301 -6.51 9.62 -2.15
N PHE A 302 -5.99 10.78 -2.55
CA PHE A 302 -4.62 11.21 -2.22
C PHE A 302 -4.39 11.39 -0.70
N HIS A 303 -5.46 11.64 0.05
CA HIS A 303 -5.41 11.81 1.51
C HIS A 303 -5.57 10.49 2.29
N LEU A 304 -5.96 9.40 1.61
CA LEU A 304 -6.15 8.12 2.29
C LEU A 304 -4.81 7.44 2.63
N PRO A 305 -4.71 6.75 3.79
CA PRO A 305 -3.55 5.96 4.19
C PRO A 305 -3.51 4.62 3.42
N LYS A 306 -3.47 4.67 2.09
CA LYS A 306 -3.34 3.50 1.20
C LYS A 306 -2.14 3.69 0.28
N VAL A 307 -1.29 2.68 0.16
CA VAL A 307 -0.06 2.75 -0.66
C VAL A 307 -0.42 2.83 -2.16
N PRO A 308 0.12 3.80 -2.92
CA PRO A 308 1.03 4.86 -2.50
C PRO A 308 0.25 6.01 -1.80
N SER A 309 0.78 6.51 -0.68
CA SER A 309 0.16 7.58 0.13
C SER A 309 1.11 8.75 0.38
N LEU A 310 0.58 9.99 0.43
CA LEU A 310 1.34 11.18 0.84
C LEU A 310 1.91 11.08 2.26
N ALA A 311 1.21 10.39 3.16
CA ALA A 311 1.61 10.24 4.56
C ALA A 311 2.93 9.45 4.74
N LEU A 312 3.42 8.77 3.70
CA LEU A 312 4.69 8.04 3.72
C LEU A 312 5.91 8.87 3.28
N ILE A 313 5.69 10.07 2.72
CA ILE A 313 6.77 10.97 2.28
C ILE A 313 7.39 11.67 3.49
N THR A 314 6.54 12.09 4.43
CA THR A 314 6.89 12.67 5.73
C THR A 314 7.29 11.59 6.73
N PRO A 315 7.89 11.94 7.90
CA PRO A 315 8.20 10.98 8.95
C PRO A 315 6.98 10.11 9.30
N SER A 316 7.08 8.83 8.95
CA SER A 316 5.98 7.85 8.97
C SER A 316 5.40 7.68 10.38
N SER A 317 6.25 7.76 11.40
CA SER A 317 5.89 7.64 12.81
C SER A 317 4.96 8.74 13.34
N ARG A 318 4.83 9.87 12.64
CA ARG A 318 3.93 10.97 13.05
C ARG A 318 2.69 11.08 12.17
N THR A 319 2.88 10.88 10.87
CA THR A 319 1.86 11.21 9.87
C THR A 319 0.95 10.02 9.53
N LEU A 320 1.46 8.79 9.53
CA LEU A 320 0.62 7.60 9.32
C LEU A 320 -0.41 7.37 10.45
N PRO A 321 -0.04 7.43 11.76
CA PRO A 321 -1.02 7.25 12.82
C PRO A 321 -2.14 8.29 12.75
N LEU A 322 -1.81 9.54 12.39
CA LEU A 322 -2.79 10.60 12.18
C LEU A 322 -3.72 10.28 11.01
N ALA A 323 -3.18 9.86 9.87
CA ALA A 323 -3.99 9.55 8.69
C ALA A 323 -4.94 8.36 8.95
N ILE A 324 -4.49 7.35 9.68
CA ILE A 324 -5.32 6.20 10.07
C ILE A 324 -6.35 6.60 11.13
N PHE A 325 -5.97 7.43 12.11
CA PHE A 325 -6.90 8.00 13.06
C PHE A 325 -8.03 8.77 12.35
N MET A 326 -7.68 9.62 11.38
CA MET A 326 -8.66 10.35 10.57
C MET A 326 -9.55 9.39 9.77
N LEU A 327 -8.98 8.37 9.11
CA LEU A 327 -9.76 7.40 8.36
C LEU A 327 -10.73 6.61 9.25
N ARG A 328 -10.27 6.11 10.40
CA ARG A 328 -11.10 5.37 11.35
C ARG A 328 -12.22 6.24 11.91
N ASN A 329 -11.94 7.51 12.14
CA ASN A 329 -12.95 8.48 12.53
C ASN A 329 -13.95 8.72 11.39
N MET A 330 -13.52 8.78 10.14
CA MET A 330 -14.44 8.84 8.99
C MET A 330 -15.32 7.58 8.93
N ASP A 331 -14.79 6.38 9.16
CA ASP A 331 -15.59 5.15 9.18
C ASP A 331 -16.65 5.17 10.30
N ASN A 332 -16.31 5.71 11.46
CA ASN A 332 -17.29 5.92 12.54
C ASN A 332 -18.40 6.90 12.10
N THR A 333 -18.08 7.93 11.30
CA THR A 333 -19.08 8.87 10.78
C THR A 333 -20.02 8.27 9.74
N VAL A 334 -19.67 7.13 9.11
CA VAL A 334 -20.53 6.49 8.10
C VAL A 334 -21.88 6.13 8.70
N HIS A 335 -21.94 5.67 9.95
CA HIS A 335 -23.19 5.36 10.64
C HIS A 335 -24.08 6.61 10.78
N SER A 336 -23.49 7.76 11.11
CA SER A 336 -24.19 9.05 11.17
C SER A 336 -24.69 9.47 9.78
N TRP A 337 -23.89 9.28 8.73
CA TRP A 337 -24.31 9.55 7.35
C TRP A 337 -25.42 8.61 6.87
N VAL A 338 -25.38 7.33 7.22
CA VAL A 338 -26.44 6.37 6.86
C VAL A 338 -27.77 6.76 7.53
N PHE A 339 -27.72 7.24 8.78
CA PHE A 339 -28.91 7.64 9.51
C PHE A 339 -29.46 9.01 9.09
N TYR A 340 -28.62 10.07 9.08
CA TYR A 340 -29.05 11.44 8.78
C TYR A 340 -28.98 11.80 7.30
N GLY A 341 -28.18 11.11 6.51
CA GLY A 341 -27.95 11.40 5.09
C GLY A 341 -29.22 11.36 4.25
N PRO A 342 -30.09 10.35 4.35
CA PRO A 342 -31.37 10.34 3.63
C PRO A 342 -32.25 11.54 4.00
N ALA A 343 -32.33 11.89 5.28
CA ALA A 343 -33.11 13.04 5.74
C ALA A 343 -32.53 14.36 5.22
N LEU A 344 -31.19 14.52 5.26
CA LEU A 344 -30.51 15.68 4.72
C LEU A 344 -30.70 15.78 3.20
N PHE A 345 -30.57 14.68 2.48
CA PHE A 345 -30.74 14.61 1.03
C PHE A 345 -32.16 15.02 0.62
N VAL A 346 -33.19 14.44 1.24
CA VAL A 346 -34.59 14.82 1.00
C VAL A 346 -34.81 16.30 1.36
N SER A 347 -34.25 16.78 2.48
CA SER A 347 -34.40 18.18 2.89
C SER A 347 -33.75 19.15 1.91
N VAL A 348 -32.57 18.83 1.38
CA VAL A 348 -31.87 19.63 0.37
C VAL A 348 -32.63 19.61 -0.95
N ILE A 349 -33.18 18.47 -1.36
CA ILE A 349 -34.04 18.37 -2.55
C ILE A 349 -35.31 19.23 -2.39
N LEU A 350 -36.02 19.09 -1.26
CA LEU A 350 -37.23 19.88 -0.98
C LEU A 350 -36.91 21.37 -0.92
N PHE A 351 -35.78 21.73 -0.31
CA PHE A 351 -35.30 23.10 -0.29
C PHE A 351 -34.99 23.61 -1.71
N SER A 352 -34.28 22.83 -2.52
CA SER A 352 -33.97 23.15 -3.91
C SER A 352 -35.26 23.36 -4.72
N TYR A 353 -36.22 22.43 -4.67
CA TYR A 353 -37.51 22.57 -5.34
C TYR A 353 -38.32 23.77 -4.84
N SER A 354 -38.18 24.16 -3.58
CA SER A 354 -38.86 25.34 -3.04
C SER A 354 -38.24 26.66 -3.51
N MET A 355 -36.97 26.64 -3.90
CA MET A 355 -36.20 27.79 -4.39
C MET A 355 -36.26 27.90 -5.92
N ASP A 356 -36.38 26.78 -6.61
CA ASP A 356 -36.34 26.72 -8.06
C ASP A 356 -37.65 27.27 -8.65
N GLN A 357 -37.55 28.41 -9.33
CA GLN A 357 -38.68 29.05 -9.99
C GLN A 357 -38.89 28.54 -11.43
N ASP A 358 -37.86 28.02 -12.12
CA ASP A 358 -37.98 27.68 -13.56
C ASP A 358 -36.81 26.86 -14.18
N THR A 359 -35.86 26.26 -13.43
CA THR A 359 -34.50 26.05 -14.01
C THR A 359 -34.14 24.63 -14.48
N TYR A 360 -34.72 23.54 -13.97
CA TYR A 360 -34.22 22.18 -14.32
C TYR A 360 -34.98 21.42 -15.42
N PHE A 361 -36.17 21.88 -15.82
CA PHE A 361 -36.90 21.34 -16.97
C PHE A 361 -37.44 22.50 -17.81
N PRO A 362 -36.62 23.14 -18.67
CA PRO A 362 -37.17 23.92 -19.76
C PRO A 362 -37.88 22.94 -20.69
N ILE A 363 -39.17 22.70 -20.45
CA ILE A 363 -40.02 22.09 -21.47
C ILE A 363 -39.84 22.99 -22.69
N PRO A 364 -39.29 22.48 -23.81
CA PRO A 364 -39.00 23.31 -24.97
C PRO A 364 -40.30 24.02 -25.32
N SER A 365 -40.24 25.34 -25.20
CA SER A 365 -41.37 26.25 -25.33
C SER A 365 -42.02 26.01 -26.67
N ILE A 366 -43.11 25.23 -26.66
CA ILE A 366 -44.07 25.25 -27.74
C ILE A 366 -44.55 26.70 -27.79
N PRO A 367 -44.33 27.44 -28.88
CA PRO A 367 -44.73 28.84 -28.99
C PRO A 367 -46.25 28.87 -29.16
N SER A 368 -46.97 28.65 -28.07
CA SER A 368 -48.43 28.77 -28.01
C SER A 368 -48.74 30.00 -27.18
N ALA A 369 -49.22 31.03 -27.87
CA ALA A 369 -49.37 32.38 -27.36
C ALA A 369 -50.42 32.56 -26.24
N ASN A 370 -51.04 31.51 -25.70
CA ASN A 370 -52.23 31.63 -24.85
C ASN A 370 -52.38 30.63 -23.69
N THR A 371 -51.32 29.97 -23.21
CA THR A 371 -51.43 29.08 -22.03
C THR A 371 -50.64 29.58 -20.82
N PRO A 372 -51.23 30.44 -19.95
CA PRO A 372 -50.64 30.85 -18.67
C PRO A 372 -50.78 29.79 -17.55
N LEU A 373 -51.04 28.52 -17.88
CA LEU A 373 -51.63 27.56 -16.94
C LEU A 373 -50.67 26.59 -16.24
N LEU A 374 -49.36 26.66 -16.47
CA LEU A 374 -48.39 25.75 -15.83
C LEU A 374 -47.14 26.45 -15.27
N ALA A 375 -47.20 27.78 -15.08
CA ALA A 375 -46.26 28.44 -14.19
C ALA A 375 -46.76 28.20 -12.76
N TYR A 376 -46.28 27.15 -12.11
CA TYR A 376 -46.56 26.94 -10.69
C TYR A 376 -46.05 28.16 -9.93
N PRO A 377 -46.90 28.86 -9.16
CA PRO A 377 -46.43 29.97 -8.34
C PRO A 377 -45.38 29.40 -7.37
N PRO A 378 -44.32 30.17 -7.11
CA PRO A 378 -43.23 29.67 -6.30
C PRO A 378 -43.74 29.38 -4.88
N ALA A 379 -43.12 28.41 -4.20
CA ALA A 379 -43.54 28.01 -2.87
C ALA A 379 -43.68 29.25 -1.93
N PRO A 380 -44.68 29.30 -1.04
CA PRO A 380 -44.82 30.38 -0.07
C PRO A 380 -43.52 30.59 0.71
N SER A 381 -43.18 31.83 1.04
CA SER A 381 -41.95 32.17 1.77
C SER A 381 -41.81 31.37 3.07
N GLN A 382 -42.93 31.17 3.77
CA GLN A 382 -43.01 30.35 4.99
C GLN A 382 -42.54 28.90 4.75
N THR A 383 -42.93 28.27 3.64
CA THR A 383 -42.53 26.92 3.26
C THR A 383 -41.03 26.85 2.96
N ARG A 384 -40.47 27.86 2.28
CA ARG A 384 -39.02 27.95 2.01
C ARG A 384 -38.23 28.06 3.31
N TYR A 385 -38.67 28.90 4.24
CA TYR A 385 -38.05 29.02 5.56
C TYR A 385 -38.14 27.72 6.36
N ALA A 386 -39.26 27.00 6.30
CA ALA A 386 -39.41 25.72 6.96
C ALA A 386 -38.41 24.67 6.41
N PHE A 387 -38.33 24.51 5.09
CA PHE A 387 -37.38 23.55 4.48
C PHE A 387 -35.92 23.95 4.71
N PHE A 388 -35.59 25.25 4.62
CA PHE A 388 -34.27 25.75 4.98
C PHE A 388 -33.91 25.43 6.44
N THR A 389 -34.85 25.65 7.35
CA THR A 389 -34.65 25.39 8.79
C THR A 389 -34.46 23.89 9.05
N ILE A 390 -35.26 23.03 8.43
CA ILE A 390 -35.13 21.57 8.54
C ILE A 390 -33.78 21.10 7.97
N ALA A 391 -33.38 21.58 6.79
CA ALA A 391 -32.10 21.24 6.18
C ALA A 391 -30.93 21.70 7.05
N THR A 392 -30.97 22.93 7.56
CA THR A 392 -29.94 23.50 8.43
C THR A 392 -29.86 22.77 9.77
N LEU A 393 -31.00 22.48 10.41
CA LEU A 393 -31.04 21.75 11.68
C LEU A 393 -30.51 20.32 11.51
N THR A 394 -30.92 19.63 10.44
CA THR A 394 -30.43 18.27 10.13
C THR A 394 -28.92 18.29 9.89
N LEU A 395 -28.41 19.27 9.15
CA LEU A 395 -26.98 19.46 8.94
C LEU A 395 -26.22 19.73 10.26
N LEU A 396 -26.76 20.60 11.13
CA LEU A 396 -26.15 20.91 12.42
C LEU A 396 -26.11 19.69 13.35
N ILE A 397 -27.21 18.92 13.41
CA ILE A 397 -27.26 17.66 14.19
C ILE A 397 -26.25 16.65 13.63
N LEU A 398 -26.15 16.52 12.30
CA LEU A 398 -25.15 15.67 11.65
C LEU A 398 -23.73 16.10 12.03
N ILE A 399 -23.40 17.38 11.91
CA ILE A 399 -22.08 17.92 12.29
C ILE A 399 -21.79 17.67 13.76
N PHE A 400 -22.75 17.91 14.64
CA PHE A 400 -22.59 17.70 16.08
C PHE A 400 -22.37 16.23 16.42
N ASN A 401 -23.12 15.32 15.78
CA ASN A 401 -22.94 13.88 15.98
C ASN A 401 -21.59 13.41 15.44
N ILE A 402 -21.17 13.88 14.25
CA ILE A 402 -19.82 13.66 13.72
C ILE A 402 -18.77 14.14 14.73
N PHE A 403 -18.92 15.34 15.29
CA PHE A 403 -17.99 15.88 16.28
C PHE A 403 -17.91 15.01 17.56
N ILE A 404 -19.06 14.61 18.13
CA ILE A 404 -19.09 13.74 19.31
C ILE A 404 -18.42 12.39 19.01
N SER A 405 -18.80 11.76 17.90
CA SER A 405 -18.29 10.44 17.50
C SER A 405 -16.79 10.44 17.23
N THR A 406 -16.27 11.50 16.59
CA THR A 406 -14.87 11.58 16.18
C THR A 406 -13.94 12.11 17.26
N VAL A 407 -14.35 13.13 18.01
CA VAL A 407 -13.49 13.81 18.98
C VAL A 407 -13.68 13.24 20.38
N ILE A 408 -14.91 13.20 20.88
CA ILE A 408 -15.16 12.87 22.30
C ILE A 408 -14.91 11.39 22.56
N VAL A 409 -15.54 10.52 21.78
CA VAL A 409 -15.44 9.05 21.97
C VAL A 409 -14.03 8.55 21.68
N SER A 410 -13.36 9.10 20.66
CA SER A 410 -12.01 8.64 20.32
C SER A 410 -10.95 9.08 21.33
N VAL A 411 -11.07 10.29 21.88
CA VAL A 411 -10.13 10.79 22.90
C VAL A 411 -10.38 10.09 24.23
N SER A 412 -11.64 9.87 24.62
CA SER A 412 -11.98 9.21 25.90
C SER A 412 -11.50 7.76 25.98
N ASN A 413 -11.47 7.06 24.85
CA ASN A 413 -11.09 5.65 24.78
C ASN A 413 -9.59 5.43 24.53
N SER A 414 -8.81 6.50 24.35
CA SER A 414 -7.38 6.37 24.11
C SER A 414 -6.63 6.16 25.42
N PRO A 415 -5.82 5.10 25.56
CA PRO A 415 -4.96 4.94 26.73
C PRO A 415 -3.98 6.11 26.84
N PRO A 416 -3.45 6.40 28.04
CA PRO A 416 -2.50 7.50 28.24
C PRO A 416 -1.33 7.39 27.26
N ALA A 417 -0.96 8.54 26.69
CA ALA A 417 0.04 8.61 25.63
C ALA A 417 1.33 7.88 26.04
N THR A 418 1.63 6.78 25.35
CA THR A 418 2.93 6.13 25.42
C THR A 418 3.98 7.03 24.76
N THR A 419 5.24 6.92 25.18
CA THR A 419 6.35 7.79 24.76
C THR A 419 6.68 7.73 23.25
N GLY A 420 6.16 6.75 22.51
CA GLY A 420 6.41 6.57 21.07
C GLY A 420 5.47 7.38 20.16
N GLY A 421 6.00 7.90 19.04
CA GLY A 421 5.21 8.65 18.05
C GLY A 421 4.10 7.83 17.37
N TRP A 422 4.33 6.53 17.19
CA TRP A 422 3.40 5.61 16.54
C TRP A 422 2.09 5.39 17.31
N ASP A 423 2.16 5.32 18.62
CA ASP A 423 1.02 4.96 19.49
C ASP A 423 0.34 6.20 20.10
N ARG A 424 0.60 7.40 19.55
CA ARG A 424 0.02 8.67 20.02
C ARG A 424 -1.51 8.65 20.08
N PHE A 425 -2.15 7.95 19.14
CA PHE A 425 -3.62 7.82 19.07
C PHE A 425 -4.10 6.45 19.58
N GLY A 426 -3.28 5.77 20.39
CA GLY A 426 -3.55 4.45 20.93
C GLY A 426 -2.85 3.31 20.17
N PRO A 427 -2.64 2.17 20.84
CA PRO A 427 -1.83 1.06 20.31
C PRO A 427 -2.46 0.38 19.10
N ALA A 428 -3.79 0.36 19.01
CA ALA A 428 -4.48 -0.22 17.85
C ALA A 428 -4.20 0.56 16.56
N ILE A 429 -4.26 1.90 16.64
CA ILE A 429 -3.96 2.79 15.50
C ILE A 429 -2.48 2.74 15.16
N GLY A 430 -1.62 2.75 16.18
CA GLY A 430 -0.19 2.60 15.98
C GLY A 430 0.19 1.28 15.32
N ARG A 431 -0.47 0.16 15.69
CA ARG A 431 -0.24 -1.15 15.03
C ARG A 431 -0.61 -1.11 13.56
N GLU A 432 -1.77 -0.57 13.22
CA GLU A 432 -2.22 -0.44 11.82
C GLU A 432 -1.29 0.47 11.01
N ALA A 433 -0.80 1.56 11.61
CA ALA A 433 0.17 2.46 10.99
C ALA A 433 1.50 1.76 10.67
N ARG A 434 1.99 0.92 11.59
CA ARG A 434 3.20 0.13 11.37
C ARG A 434 2.99 -0.91 10.28
N VAL A 435 1.86 -1.63 10.29
CA VAL A 435 1.50 -2.58 9.24
C VAL A 435 1.50 -1.92 7.86
N LEU A 436 0.92 -0.72 7.74
CA LEU A 436 0.92 0.03 6.48
C LEU A 436 2.33 0.47 6.07
N ALA A 437 3.17 0.93 7.01
CA ALA A 437 4.57 1.27 6.76
C ALA A 437 5.38 0.05 6.30
N TYR A 438 5.18 -1.10 6.94
CA TYR A 438 5.78 -2.37 6.59
C TYR A 438 5.34 -2.82 5.20
N SER A 439 4.04 -2.69 4.90
CA SER A 439 3.49 -2.98 3.58
C SER A 439 4.14 -2.11 2.50
N ALA A 440 4.26 -0.81 2.75
CA ALA A 440 4.86 0.11 1.81
C ALA A 440 6.33 -0.24 1.56
N CYS A 441 7.10 -0.47 2.62
CA CYS A 441 8.50 -0.85 2.49
C CYS A 441 8.64 -2.18 1.74
N ALA A 442 7.90 -3.22 2.12
CA ALA A 442 7.94 -4.52 1.46
C ALA A 442 7.55 -4.47 -0.03
N GLN A 443 6.58 -3.61 -0.38
CA GLN A 443 6.11 -3.40 -1.74
C GLN A 443 7.14 -2.71 -2.64
N PHE A 444 7.86 -1.71 -2.10
CA PHE A 444 8.87 -0.93 -2.83
C PHE A 444 10.30 -1.42 -2.64
N ASP A 445 10.53 -2.39 -1.76
CA ASP A 445 11.81 -3.10 -1.63
C ASP A 445 12.04 -4.13 -2.76
N ASP A 446 11.06 -4.37 -3.63
CA ASP A 446 11.26 -5.23 -4.79
C ASP A 446 12.29 -4.63 -5.78
N THR A 447 13.16 -5.46 -6.35
CA THR A 447 14.42 -5.00 -6.95
C THR A 447 14.24 -4.21 -8.25
N TYR A 448 13.08 -4.35 -8.93
CA TYR A 448 12.79 -3.65 -10.20
C TYR A 448 11.30 -3.32 -10.33
N VAL A 449 10.81 -2.37 -9.53
CA VAL A 449 9.42 -1.88 -9.60
C VAL A 449 9.26 -0.89 -10.75
N PHE A 450 8.27 -1.12 -11.62
CA PHE A 450 7.87 -0.18 -12.67
C PHE A 450 6.63 0.60 -12.21
N PRO A 451 6.76 1.86 -11.76
CA PRO A 451 5.59 2.69 -11.48
C PRO A 451 4.85 3.04 -12.78
N PRO A 452 3.56 3.40 -12.74
CA PRO A 452 2.93 4.07 -13.88
C PRO A 452 3.72 5.33 -14.30
N PRO A 453 3.71 5.73 -15.58
CA PRO A 453 3.26 4.96 -16.75
C PRO A 453 4.31 3.92 -17.22
N PHE A 454 5.47 3.83 -16.55
CA PHE A 454 6.61 3.00 -16.99
C PHE A 454 6.33 1.50 -17.00
N ASN A 455 5.33 1.03 -16.27
CA ASN A 455 4.91 -0.37 -16.34
C ASN A 455 4.36 -0.76 -17.72
N VAL A 456 4.00 0.19 -18.59
CA VAL A 456 3.75 -0.10 -20.01
C VAL A 456 4.97 -0.73 -20.66
N PHE A 457 6.19 -0.24 -20.37
CA PHE A 457 7.42 -0.86 -20.88
C PHE A 457 7.63 -2.28 -20.33
N TYR A 458 7.24 -2.53 -19.08
CA TYR A 458 7.25 -3.90 -18.55
C TYR A 458 6.29 -4.81 -19.35
N ILE A 459 5.07 -4.35 -19.60
CA ILE A 459 4.05 -5.15 -20.31
C ILE A 459 4.43 -5.37 -21.79
N THR A 460 5.02 -4.37 -22.45
CA THR A 460 5.33 -4.45 -23.88
C THR A 460 6.68 -5.10 -24.16
N LEU A 461 7.67 -4.89 -23.29
CA LEU A 461 9.03 -5.40 -23.51
C LEU A 461 9.32 -6.62 -22.65
N VAL A 462 9.04 -6.60 -21.35
CA VAL A 462 9.51 -7.65 -20.42
C VAL A 462 8.55 -8.84 -20.36
N ALA A 463 7.25 -8.60 -20.20
CA ALA A 463 6.25 -9.66 -20.03
C ALA A 463 6.17 -10.65 -21.21
N PRO A 464 6.32 -10.25 -22.49
CA PRO A 464 6.34 -11.19 -23.60
C PRO A 464 7.57 -12.11 -23.56
N PHE A 465 8.74 -11.59 -23.16
CA PHE A 465 9.94 -12.42 -22.97
C PHE A 465 9.78 -13.37 -21.78
N GLU A 466 9.26 -12.91 -20.64
CA GLU A 466 8.97 -13.76 -19.48
C GLU A 466 7.91 -14.84 -19.78
N TYR A 467 6.97 -14.56 -20.68
CA TYR A 467 6.00 -15.54 -21.13
C TYR A 467 6.66 -16.57 -22.07
N ALA A 468 7.42 -16.09 -23.05
CA ALA A 468 8.15 -16.95 -23.98
C ALA A 468 9.16 -17.85 -23.26
N SER A 469 9.92 -17.33 -22.30
CA SER A 469 10.89 -18.11 -21.52
C SER A 469 10.24 -19.26 -20.77
N ARG A 470 9.07 -19.04 -20.15
CA ARG A 470 8.28 -20.08 -19.47
C ARG A 470 7.76 -21.13 -20.45
N VAL A 471 7.30 -20.72 -21.63
CA VAL A 471 6.81 -21.64 -22.66
C VAL A 471 7.93 -22.48 -23.26
N PHE A 472 9.12 -21.90 -23.44
CA PHE A 472 10.29 -22.57 -24.03
C PHE A 472 11.25 -23.20 -23.01
N GLY A 473 10.95 -23.13 -21.71
CA GLY A 473 11.82 -23.65 -20.65
C GLY A 473 13.20 -22.96 -20.57
N LEU A 474 13.30 -21.69 -20.96
CA LEU A 474 14.53 -20.92 -20.87
C LEU A 474 14.84 -20.55 -19.41
N SER A 475 16.13 -20.37 -19.10
CA SER A 475 16.57 -19.99 -17.75
C SER A 475 16.03 -18.62 -17.34
N GLU A 476 15.45 -18.53 -16.14
CA GLU A 476 14.98 -17.29 -15.49
C GLU A 476 16.06 -16.19 -15.40
N ARG A 477 17.34 -16.57 -15.54
CA ARG A 477 18.45 -15.61 -15.58
C ARG A 477 18.31 -14.59 -16.70
N TYR A 478 17.83 -15.00 -17.88
CA TYR A 478 17.67 -14.11 -19.04
C TYR A 478 16.57 -13.08 -18.81
N ASP A 479 15.41 -13.52 -18.32
CA ASP A 479 14.27 -12.66 -17.99
C ASP A 479 14.67 -11.55 -17.03
N ARG A 480 15.47 -11.91 -16.02
CA ARG A 480 15.98 -10.94 -15.06
C ARG A 480 16.89 -9.92 -15.71
N VAL A 481 17.83 -10.33 -16.56
CA VAL A 481 18.74 -9.40 -17.26
C VAL A 481 17.95 -8.40 -18.10
N ILE A 482 16.95 -8.88 -18.86
CA ILE A 482 16.08 -8.01 -19.66
C ILE A 482 15.32 -7.04 -18.76
N ARG A 483 14.68 -7.54 -17.70
CA ARG A 483 13.93 -6.71 -16.74
C ARG A 483 14.81 -5.61 -16.13
N VAL A 484 16.02 -5.97 -15.67
CA VAL A 484 17.01 -5.03 -15.10
C VAL A 484 17.36 -3.96 -16.13
N TYR A 485 17.66 -4.36 -17.36
CA TYR A 485 18.09 -3.45 -18.40
C TYR A 485 16.98 -2.46 -18.79
N VAL A 486 15.76 -2.97 -19.05
CA VAL A 486 14.60 -2.12 -19.35
C VAL A 486 14.35 -1.15 -18.20
N TRP A 487 14.37 -1.63 -16.96
CA TRP A 487 14.16 -0.78 -15.78
C TRP A 487 15.21 0.33 -15.66
N ARG A 488 16.50 0.03 -15.90
CA ARG A 488 17.59 1.00 -15.88
C ARG A 488 17.44 2.08 -16.93
N VAL A 489 16.93 1.73 -18.11
CA VAL A 489 16.75 2.69 -19.20
C VAL A 489 15.52 3.55 -18.96
N THR A 490 14.44 2.97 -18.44
CA THR A 490 13.14 3.67 -18.35
C THR A 490 12.88 4.34 -17.02
N VAL A 491 13.27 3.75 -15.89
CA VAL A 491 12.90 4.22 -14.52
C VAL A 491 14.06 4.97 -13.85
N LEU A 492 15.28 4.42 -13.90
CA LEU A 492 16.44 4.99 -13.18
C LEU A 492 16.72 6.48 -13.49
N PRO A 493 16.59 6.98 -14.73
CA PRO A 493 16.82 8.41 -15.01
C PRO A 493 15.86 9.33 -14.25
N PHE A 494 14.64 8.88 -13.99
CA PHE A 494 13.62 9.64 -13.27
C PHE A 494 13.80 9.59 -11.75
N LEU A 495 14.59 8.64 -11.23
CA LEU A 495 14.94 8.60 -9.80
C LEU A 495 16.01 9.63 -9.41
N PHE A 496 16.81 10.09 -10.37
CA PHE A 496 17.83 11.12 -10.12
C PHE A 496 17.25 12.44 -9.58
N PRO A 497 16.25 13.08 -10.22
CA PRO A 497 15.64 14.29 -9.67
C PRO A 497 14.93 14.03 -8.34
N VAL A 498 14.33 12.85 -8.15
CA VAL A 498 13.68 12.45 -6.90
C VAL A 498 14.68 12.39 -5.74
N TYR A 499 15.87 11.84 -5.98
CA TYR A 499 16.95 11.82 -4.99
C TYR A 499 17.43 13.23 -4.62
N LEU A 500 17.49 14.16 -5.58
CA LEU A 500 17.81 15.56 -5.27
C LEU A 500 16.75 16.20 -4.37
N ILE A 501 15.47 15.97 -4.68
CA ILE A 501 14.34 16.44 -3.85
C ILE A 501 14.42 15.81 -2.45
N SER A 502 14.74 14.52 -2.35
CA SER A 502 14.85 13.83 -1.06
C SER A 502 15.90 14.44 -0.15
N LYS A 503 17.00 14.93 -0.72
CA LYS A 503 18.09 15.61 0.01
C LYS A 503 17.75 17.03 0.44
N LEU A 504 16.74 17.65 -0.15
CA LEU A 504 16.24 18.96 0.25
C LEU A 504 15.16 18.85 1.33
N LEU A 505 14.41 17.75 1.36
CA LEU A 505 13.32 17.52 2.30
C LEU A 505 13.74 16.85 3.62
N LEU A 506 14.87 16.13 3.63
CA LEU A 506 15.47 15.44 4.78
C LEU A 506 16.69 16.21 5.27
#